data_AF-A0A0K5QZR1-F1
#
_entry.id   AF-A0A0K5QZR1-F1
#
_cell.length_a   1.000
_cell.length_b   1.000
_cell.length_c   1.000
_cell.angle_alpha   90.00
_cell.angle_beta   90.00
_cell.angle_gamma   90.00
#
_symmetry.space_group_name_H-M   'P 1'
#
loop_
_entity.id
_entity.type
_entity.pdbx_description
1 polymer ?
#
loop_
_entity_poly.entity_id
_entity_poly.type
_entity_poly.pdbx_seq_one_letter_code
_entity_poly.pdbx_strand_id
1 'polypeptide(L)'
;MRTHHTPAEDSANFGMLVKTFTHAVKDIPLCGPKADQEEYHNALKLIEFLVDRDDLENPLFELLCVRIREYENNAPEFQHFNQRLASTPCGVSLLRILMDQHGLKAADLAQELGSKSNVSNILNGRRALTVRHIKALSERFNLPAEAFIDK
;
A
#
# COMPACT_ATOMS: atom_id res chain seq x y z
N MET A 1 34.27 0.75 -40.37
CA MET A 1 33.19 1.68 -40.74
C MET A 1 32.45 2.01 -39.44
N ARG A 2 32.89 3.05 -38.71
CA ARG A 2 32.25 3.53 -37.47
C ARG A 2 31.33 4.67 -37.87
N THR A 3 30.02 4.51 -37.71
CA THR A 3 29.06 5.60 -37.90
C THR A 3 29.28 6.60 -36.77
N HIS A 4 29.84 7.77 -37.12
CA HIS A 4 29.86 8.92 -36.21
C HIS A 4 28.44 9.47 -36.13
N HIS A 5 27.69 9.11 -35.08
CA HIS A 5 26.43 9.77 -34.77
C HIS A 5 26.75 11.18 -34.25
N THR A 6 26.10 12.19 -34.82
CA THR A 6 26.32 13.59 -34.44
C THR A 6 25.33 14.01 -33.35
N PRO A 7 25.72 14.90 -32.41
CA PRO A 7 24.86 15.31 -31.29
C PRO A 7 23.48 15.87 -31.69
N ALA A 8 23.36 16.40 -32.91
CA ALA A 8 22.12 16.91 -33.47
C ALA A 8 21.15 15.79 -33.93
N GLU A 9 21.68 14.68 -34.44
CA GLU A 9 20.88 13.50 -34.82
C GLU A 9 20.35 12.78 -33.57
N ASP A 10 21.16 12.70 -32.52
CA ASP A 10 20.77 12.10 -31.23
C ASP A 10 19.60 12.88 -30.59
N SER A 11 19.66 14.21 -30.59
CA SER A 11 18.61 15.07 -30.03
C SER A 11 17.26 14.93 -30.76
N ALA A 12 17.29 14.85 -32.10
CA ALA A 12 16.08 14.63 -32.90
C ALA A 12 15.47 13.25 -32.66
N ASN A 13 16.30 12.21 -32.51
CA ASN A 13 15.86 10.85 -32.21
C ASN A 13 15.23 10.74 -30.81
N PHE A 14 15.86 11.34 -29.78
CA PHE A 14 15.29 11.40 -28.44
C PHE A 14 13.97 12.17 -28.40
N GLY A 15 13.85 13.28 -29.13
CA GLY A 15 12.60 14.03 -29.23
C GLY A 15 11.45 13.20 -29.83
N MET A 16 11.75 12.38 -30.83
CA MET A 16 10.78 11.46 -31.42
C MET A 16 10.36 10.37 -30.43
N LEU A 17 11.31 9.79 -29.70
CA LEU A 17 11.04 8.76 -28.69
C LEU A 17 10.11 9.28 -27.60
N VAL A 18 10.39 10.48 -27.07
CA VAL A 18 9.55 11.13 -26.04
C VAL A 18 8.14 11.36 -26.56
N LYS A 19 7.98 11.84 -27.79
CA LYS A 19 6.68 12.08 -28.40
C LYS A 19 5.89 10.77 -28.58
N THR A 20 6.54 9.72 -29.07
CA THR A 20 5.94 8.40 -29.25
C THR A 20 5.49 7.82 -27.92
N PHE A 21 6.35 7.85 -26.90
CA PHE A 21 6.02 7.35 -25.58
C PHE A 21 4.88 8.14 -24.94
N THR A 22 4.94 9.47 -24.98
CA THR A 22 3.85 10.35 -24.50
C THR A 22 2.53 10.00 -25.16
N HIS A 23 2.53 9.71 -26.46
CA HIS A 23 1.32 9.34 -27.16
C HIS A 23 0.81 7.94 -26.78
N ALA A 24 1.72 6.99 -26.52
CA ALA A 24 1.36 5.63 -26.12
C ALA A 24 0.77 5.60 -24.70
N VAL A 25 1.29 6.42 -23.78
CA VAL A 25 0.82 6.40 -22.39
C VAL A 25 -0.44 7.20 -22.14
N LYS A 26 -0.82 8.13 -23.02
CA LYS A 26 -2.00 9.00 -22.82
C LYS A 26 -3.32 8.21 -22.66
N ASP A 27 -3.38 7.02 -23.28
CA ASP A 27 -4.56 6.14 -23.32
C ASP A 27 -4.52 5.11 -22.19
N ILE A 28 -3.42 5.07 -21.41
CA ILE A 28 -3.31 4.24 -20.21
C ILE A 28 -4.04 4.95 -19.07
N PRO A 29 -4.93 4.26 -18.34
CA PRO A 29 -5.62 4.85 -17.22
C PRO A 29 -4.68 5.51 -16.20
N LEU A 30 -5.07 6.67 -15.67
CA LEU A 30 -4.27 7.49 -14.71
C LEU A 30 -2.93 8.04 -15.26
N CYS A 31 -2.60 7.81 -16.52
CA CYS A 31 -1.40 8.37 -17.17
C CYS A 31 -1.68 9.66 -17.97
N GLY A 32 -2.96 9.94 -18.23
CA GLY A 32 -3.44 11.11 -18.94
C GLY A 32 -3.56 12.37 -18.07
N PRO A 33 -4.20 13.44 -18.60
CA PRO A 33 -4.37 14.72 -17.91
C PRO A 33 -5.43 14.67 -16.81
N LYS A 34 -6.29 13.63 -16.81
CA LYS A 34 -7.36 13.42 -15.84
C LYS A 34 -6.96 12.25 -14.94
N ALA A 35 -7.07 12.44 -13.63
CA ALA A 35 -6.94 11.37 -12.65
C ALA A 35 -8.17 11.48 -11.74
N ASP A 36 -9.20 10.71 -12.06
CA ASP A 36 -10.46 10.69 -11.33
C ASP A 36 -10.92 9.24 -11.08
N GLN A 37 -12.10 9.10 -10.48
CA GLN A 37 -12.61 7.78 -10.10
C GLN A 37 -12.79 6.85 -11.29
N GLU A 38 -13.21 7.35 -12.45
CA GLU A 38 -13.39 6.52 -13.64
C GLU A 38 -12.06 5.95 -14.12
N GLU A 39 -11.04 6.80 -14.22
CA GLU A 39 -9.67 6.41 -14.58
C GLU A 39 -9.10 5.41 -13.57
N TYR A 40 -9.33 5.63 -12.29
CA TYR A 40 -8.92 4.72 -11.22
C TYR A 40 -9.57 3.33 -11.37
N HIS A 41 -10.88 3.25 -11.59
CA HIS A 41 -11.55 1.97 -11.81
C HIS A 41 -11.08 1.27 -13.08
N ASN A 42 -10.77 2.01 -14.14
CA ASN A 42 -10.22 1.45 -15.37
C ASN A 42 -8.80 0.93 -15.17
N ALA A 43 -7.97 1.62 -14.37
CA ALA A 43 -6.64 1.15 -13.98
C ALA A 43 -6.71 -0.17 -13.20
N LEU A 44 -7.66 -0.29 -12.26
CA LEU A 44 -7.88 -1.52 -11.49
C LEU A 44 -8.27 -2.70 -12.39
N LYS A 45 -9.22 -2.50 -13.32
CA LYS A 45 -9.61 -3.54 -14.30
C LYS A 45 -8.44 -3.99 -15.16
N LEU A 46 -7.54 -3.06 -15.52
CA LEU A 46 -6.37 -3.38 -16.33
C LEU A 46 -5.33 -4.18 -15.54
N ILE A 47 -5.10 -3.83 -14.26
CA ILE A 47 -4.26 -4.66 -13.38
C ILE A 47 -4.86 -6.06 -13.22
N GLU A 48 -6.16 -6.15 -12.94
CA GLU A 48 -6.86 -7.43 -12.78
C GLU A 48 -6.69 -8.30 -14.03
N PHE A 49 -6.85 -7.71 -15.22
CA PHE A 49 -6.62 -8.39 -16.49
C PHE A 49 -5.19 -8.92 -16.65
N LEU A 50 -4.17 -8.17 -16.20
CA LEU A 50 -2.77 -8.61 -16.25
C LEU A 50 -2.51 -9.74 -15.23
N VAL A 51 -3.05 -9.62 -14.02
CA VAL A 51 -2.91 -10.63 -12.95
C VAL A 51 -3.57 -11.95 -13.33
N ASP A 52 -4.80 -11.91 -13.88
CA ASP A 52 -5.54 -13.10 -14.32
C ASP A 52 -4.81 -13.89 -15.41
N ARG A 53 -3.91 -13.23 -16.13
CA ARG A 53 -3.10 -13.82 -17.21
C ARG A 53 -1.68 -14.17 -16.79
N ASP A 54 -1.32 -13.92 -15.52
CA ASP A 54 0.04 -14.04 -15.00
C ASP A 54 1.07 -13.20 -15.81
N ASP A 55 0.64 -12.06 -16.36
CA ASP A 55 1.46 -11.16 -17.19
C ASP A 55 2.07 -10.03 -16.34
N LEU A 56 2.71 -10.41 -15.22
CA LEU A 56 3.25 -9.48 -14.23
C LEU A 56 4.58 -8.83 -14.66
N GLU A 57 5.29 -9.45 -15.60
CA GLU A 57 6.52 -8.93 -16.20
C GLU A 57 6.25 -7.82 -17.23
N ASN A 58 4.98 -7.59 -17.57
CA ASN A 58 4.59 -6.53 -18.48
C ASN A 58 4.94 -5.15 -17.86
N PRO A 59 5.68 -4.26 -18.55
CA PRO A 59 6.03 -2.94 -18.02
C PRO A 59 4.83 -2.08 -17.62
N LEU A 60 3.64 -2.37 -18.18
CA LEU A 60 2.39 -1.73 -17.77
C LEU A 60 2.00 -2.05 -16.34
N PHE A 61 2.31 -3.25 -15.83
CA PHE A 61 1.94 -3.67 -14.48
C PHE A 61 2.55 -2.74 -13.43
N GLU A 62 3.87 -2.54 -13.47
CA GLU A 62 4.57 -1.68 -12.52
C GLU A 62 4.12 -0.22 -12.66
N LEU A 63 3.94 0.26 -13.89
CA LEU A 63 3.43 1.61 -14.15
C LEU A 63 2.05 1.81 -13.50
N LEU A 64 1.12 0.88 -13.70
CA LEU A 64 -0.22 0.96 -13.11
C LEU A 64 -0.17 0.89 -11.59
N CYS A 65 0.67 0.03 -11.01
CA CYS A 65 0.85 -0.06 -9.56
C CYS A 65 1.29 1.28 -8.95
N VAL A 66 2.25 1.95 -9.60
CA VAL A 66 2.70 3.29 -9.18
C VAL A 66 1.57 4.30 -9.30
N ARG A 67 0.86 4.35 -10.43
CA ARG A 67 -0.23 5.33 -10.65
C ARG A 67 -1.42 5.13 -9.71
N ILE A 68 -1.81 3.89 -9.47
CA ILE A 68 -2.87 3.54 -8.51
C ILE A 68 -2.48 3.97 -7.11
N ARG A 69 -1.25 3.65 -6.67
CA ARG A 69 -0.75 4.08 -5.36
C ARG A 69 -0.73 5.60 -5.22
N GLU A 70 -0.27 6.32 -6.24
CA GLU A 70 -0.30 7.78 -6.25
C GLU A 70 -1.72 8.33 -6.13
N TYR A 71 -2.67 7.73 -6.86
CA TYR A 71 -4.08 8.09 -6.77
C TYR A 71 -4.65 7.85 -5.36
N GLU A 72 -4.53 6.63 -4.83
CA GLU A 72 -5.02 6.24 -3.50
C GLU A 72 -4.44 7.09 -2.38
N ASN A 73 -3.17 7.53 -2.50
CA ASN A 73 -2.54 8.37 -1.48
C ASN A 73 -3.04 9.81 -1.46
N ASN A 74 -3.44 10.36 -2.62
CA ASN A 74 -3.70 11.80 -2.79
C ASN A 74 -5.17 12.15 -3.06
N ALA A 75 -5.98 11.21 -3.54
CA ALA A 75 -7.34 11.50 -3.97
C ALA A 75 -8.27 11.78 -2.76
N PRO A 76 -9.17 12.79 -2.85
CA PRO A 76 -10.01 13.21 -1.73
C PRO A 76 -10.87 12.09 -1.12
N GLU A 77 -11.35 11.15 -1.92
CA GLU A 77 -12.15 10.01 -1.46
C GLU A 77 -11.40 9.07 -0.51
N PHE A 78 -10.07 9.01 -0.61
CA PHE A 78 -9.21 8.20 0.25
C PHE A 78 -8.70 8.98 1.47
N GLN A 79 -8.86 10.30 1.52
CA GLN A 79 -8.30 11.14 2.57
C GLN A 79 -8.70 10.67 3.98
N HIS A 80 -9.98 10.39 4.21
CA HIS A 80 -10.45 9.93 5.52
C HIS A 80 -9.94 8.52 5.84
N PHE A 81 -9.83 7.64 4.85
CA PHE A 81 -9.25 6.31 5.02
C PHE A 81 -7.75 6.40 5.36
N ASN A 82 -6.99 7.21 4.64
CA ASN A 82 -5.56 7.42 4.84
C ASN A 82 -5.27 8.03 6.21
N GLN A 83 -6.08 9.00 6.68
CA GLN A 83 -5.97 9.56 8.03
C GLN A 83 -6.22 8.50 9.11
N ARG A 84 -7.21 7.62 8.92
CA ARG A 84 -7.47 6.51 9.84
C ARG A 84 -6.34 5.50 9.84
N LEU A 85 -5.79 5.17 8.67
CA LEU A 85 -4.66 4.26 8.54
C LEU A 85 -3.42 4.81 9.26
N ALA A 86 -3.08 6.08 9.03
CA ALA A 86 -1.94 6.76 9.66
C ALA A 86 -2.09 6.93 11.18
N SER A 87 -3.31 7.01 11.70
CA SER A 87 -3.57 7.15 13.14
C SER A 87 -3.77 5.83 13.88
N THR A 88 -3.83 4.70 13.16
CA THR A 88 -3.99 3.38 13.78
C THR A 88 -2.64 2.70 13.93
N PRO A 89 -2.13 2.47 15.16
CA PRO A 89 -0.86 1.78 15.35
C PRO A 89 -0.88 0.36 14.78
N CYS A 90 0.18 -0.04 14.09
CA CYS A 90 0.36 -1.35 13.46
C CYS A 90 0.10 -2.48 14.46
N GLY A 91 0.68 -2.40 15.66
CA GLY A 91 0.47 -3.40 16.69
C GLY A 91 -0.98 -3.53 17.18
N VAL A 92 -1.77 -2.45 17.13
CA VAL A 92 -3.20 -2.49 17.47
C VAL A 92 -4.00 -3.14 16.33
N SER A 93 -3.68 -2.85 15.08
CA SER A 93 -4.27 -3.49 13.91
C SER A 93 -4.00 -5.00 13.90
N LEU A 94 -2.75 -5.40 14.11
CA LEU A 94 -2.36 -6.82 14.20
C LEU A 94 -3.09 -7.52 15.35
N LEU A 95 -3.19 -6.88 16.52
CA LEU A 95 -3.92 -7.44 17.65
C LEU A 95 -5.41 -7.67 17.32
N ARG A 96 -6.06 -6.75 16.59
CA ARG A 96 -7.45 -6.92 16.15
C ARG A 96 -7.61 -8.10 15.21
N ILE A 97 -6.67 -8.29 14.28
CA ILE A 97 -6.66 -9.44 13.37
C ILE A 97 -6.51 -10.75 14.16
N LEU A 98 -5.57 -10.81 15.11
CA LEU A 98 -5.38 -11.99 15.96
C LEU A 98 -6.62 -12.30 16.80
N MET A 99 -7.29 -11.27 17.32
CA MET A 99 -8.55 -11.46 18.03
C MET A 99 -9.64 -12.05 17.14
N ASP A 100 -9.77 -11.55 15.91
CA ASP A 100 -10.77 -12.03 14.96
C ASP A 100 -10.49 -13.48 14.52
N GLN A 101 -9.25 -13.76 14.09
CA GLN A 101 -8.82 -15.08 13.61
C GLN A 101 -8.93 -16.18 14.68
N HIS A 102 -8.68 -15.83 15.95
CA HIS A 102 -8.74 -16.78 17.06
C HIS A 102 -10.06 -16.71 17.85
N GLY A 103 -11.02 -15.86 17.45
CA GLY A 103 -12.28 -15.68 18.16
C GLY A 103 -12.15 -15.14 19.59
N LEU A 104 -11.08 -14.38 19.88
CA LEU A 104 -10.75 -13.88 21.22
C LEU A 104 -11.54 -12.63 21.56
N LYS A 105 -12.01 -12.57 22.80
CA LYS A 105 -12.60 -11.37 23.40
C LYS A 105 -11.53 -10.59 24.15
N ALA A 106 -11.79 -9.31 24.43
CA ALA A 106 -10.88 -8.47 25.18
C ALA A 106 -10.53 -9.02 26.59
N ALA A 107 -11.39 -9.86 27.17
CA ALA A 107 -11.11 -10.52 28.44
C ALA A 107 -10.02 -11.60 28.31
N ASP A 108 -9.93 -12.25 27.16
CA ASP A 108 -9.00 -13.37 26.92
C ASP A 108 -7.55 -12.90 26.71
N LEU A 109 -7.34 -11.59 26.55
CA LEU A 109 -6.04 -10.93 26.45
C LEU A 109 -5.62 -10.21 27.73
N ALA A 110 -6.42 -10.33 28.80
CA ALA A 110 -6.13 -9.66 30.06
C ALA A 110 -4.87 -10.21 30.74
N GLN A 111 -4.46 -11.45 30.43
CA GLN A 111 -3.24 -12.04 30.97
C GLN A 111 -1.98 -11.35 30.45
N GLU A 112 -1.94 -11.00 29.17
CA GLU A 112 -0.79 -10.37 28.51
C GLU A 112 -0.82 -8.85 28.67
N LEU A 113 -2.04 -8.27 28.62
CA LEU A 113 -2.25 -6.82 28.63
C LEU A 113 -2.69 -6.29 30.01
N GLY A 114 -2.76 -7.15 31.02
CA GLY A 114 -2.99 -6.81 32.43
C GLY A 114 -4.45 -6.73 32.88
N SER A 115 -5.36 -6.12 32.10
CA SER A 115 -6.79 -6.10 32.43
C SER A 115 -7.68 -5.87 31.23
N LYS A 116 -8.94 -6.30 31.29
CA LYS A 116 -9.95 -6.05 30.24
C LYS A 116 -10.08 -4.55 29.92
N SER A 117 -10.02 -3.68 30.94
CA SER A 117 -10.06 -2.23 30.75
C SER A 117 -8.82 -1.72 30.01
N ASN A 118 -7.64 -2.26 30.32
CA ASN A 118 -6.41 -1.90 29.61
C ASN A 118 -6.45 -2.37 28.15
N VAL A 119 -6.93 -3.58 27.89
CA VAL A 119 -7.11 -4.12 26.54
C VAL A 119 -8.04 -3.19 25.74
N SER A 120 -9.19 -2.82 26.28
CA SER A 120 -10.10 -1.87 25.63
C SER A 120 -9.44 -0.50 25.37
N ASN A 121 -8.64 0.01 26.29
CA ASN A 121 -7.93 1.27 26.08
C ASN A 121 -6.88 1.17 24.96
N ILE A 122 -6.17 0.04 24.87
CA ILE A 122 -5.20 -0.22 23.79
C ILE A 122 -5.91 -0.34 22.44
N LEU A 123 -6.99 -1.14 22.38
CA LEU A 123 -7.76 -1.33 21.14
C LEU A 123 -8.37 -0.02 20.63
N ASN A 124 -8.72 0.90 21.52
CA ASN A 124 -9.26 2.21 21.17
C ASN A 124 -8.18 3.30 20.99
N GLY A 125 -6.89 2.94 20.99
CA GLY A 125 -5.78 3.88 20.79
C GLY A 125 -5.55 4.85 21.97
N ARG A 126 -6.24 4.67 23.10
CA ARG A 126 -6.06 5.51 24.30
C ARG A 126 -4.78 5.18 25.07
N ARG A 127 -4.19 3.99 24.82
CA ARG A 127 -2.92 3.53 25.38
C ARG A 127 -2.12 2.80 24.31
N ALA A 128 -0.81 3.03 24.28
CA ALA A 128 0.09 2.29 23.42
C ALA A 128 0.40 0.89 23.99
N LEU A 129 0.78 -0.05 23.10
CA LEU A 129 1.42 -1.29 23.52
C LEU A 129 2.78 -0.97 24.15
N THR A 130 3.10 -1.61 25.27
CA THR A 130 4.41 -1.50 25.91
C THR A 130 5.31 -2.62 25.43
N VAL A 131 6.63 -2.48 25.61
CA VAL A 131 7.59 -3.57 25.31
C VAL A 131 7.22 -4.88 26.02
N ARG A 132 6.71 -4.80 27.25
CA ARG A 132 6.22 -5.97 27.99
C ARG A 132 5.01 -6.62 27.32
N HIS A 133 4.06 -5.81 26.85
CA HIS A 133 2.89 -6.32 26.11
C HIS A 133 3.32 -6.99 24.81
N ILE A 134 4.21 -6.34 24.06
CA ILE A 134 4.71 -6.87 22.78
C ILE A 134 5.40 -8.22 22.99
N LYS A 135 6.27 -8.33 24.01
CA LYS A 135 6.92 -9.59 24.34
C LYS A 135 5.91 -10.70 24.67
N ALA A 136 4.91 -10.41 25.52
CA ALA A 136 3.90 -11.40 25.89
C ALA A 136 3.02 -11.84 24.70
N LEU A 137 2.65 -10.90 23.82
CA LEU A 137 1.89 -11.21 22.60
C LEU A 137 2.72 -12.00 21.60
N SER A 138 3.99 -11.62 21.42
CA SER A 138 4.96 -12.33 20.58
C SER A 138 5.11 -13.79 21.00
N GLU A 139 5.27 -14.05 22.30
CA GLU A 139 5.35 -15.41 22.86
C GLU A 139 4.05 -16.19 22.68
N ARG A 140 2.89 -15.58 22.95
CA ARG A 140 1.59 -16.26 22.84
C ARG A 140 1.23 -16.65 21.41
N PHE A 141 1.46 -15.76 20.46
CA PHE A 141 1.07 -15.96 19.06
C PHE A 141 2.21 -16.50 18.19
N ASN A 142 3.40 -16.72 18.77
CA ASN A 142 4.60 -17.17 18.08
C ASN A 142 4.93 -16.27 16.87
N LEU A 143 4.91 -14.95 17.10
CA LEU A 143 5.18 -13.92 16.10
C LEU A 143 6.41 -13.10 16.49
N PRO A 144 7.21 -12.61 15.53
CA PRO A 144 8.31 -11.69 15.82
C PRO A 144 7.79 -10.41 16.49
N ALA A 145 8.53 -9.88 17.48
CA ALA A 145 8.14 -8.68 18.22
C ALA A 145 7.98 -7.45 17.30
N GLU A 146 8.79 -7.41 16.24
CA GLU A 146 8.78 -6.40 15.19
C GLU A 146 7.43 -6.29 14.48
N ALA A 147 6.62 -7.37 14.48
CA ALA A 147 5.28 -7.34 13.90
C ALA A 147 4.31 -6.40 14.64
N PHE A 148 4.59 -6.08 15.90
CA PHE A 148 3.75 -5.20 16.72
C PHE A 148 4.26 -3.75 16.79
N ILE A 149 5.36 -3.43 16.11
CA ILE A 149 6.04 -2.13 16.17
C ILE A 149 5.79 -1.39 14.85
N ASP A 150 5.51 -0.09 14.94
CA ASP A 150 5.39 0.78 13.78
C ASP A 150 6.76 0.92 13.08
N LYS A 151 6.77 0.87 11.74
CA LYS A 151 7.99 1.08 10.93
C LYS A 151 8.18 2.54 10.57
#